data_AF-A0A0M1N3T8-F1
#
_entry.id   AF-A0A0M1N3T8-F1
#
_cell.length_a   1.000
_cell.length_b   1.000
_cell.length_c   1.000
_cell.angle_alpha   90.00
_cell.angle_beta   90.00
_cell.angle_gamma   90.00
#
_symmetry.space_group_name_H-M   'P 1'
#
loop_
_entity.id
_entity.type
_entity.pdbx_description
1 polymer ?
#
loop_
_entity_poly.entity_id
_entity_poly.type
_entity_poly.pdbx_seq_one_letter_code
_entity_poly.pdbx_strand_id
1 'polypeptide(L)'
;MMFRALSADWLKIRGKGIWFLAALGPIGLAGMQGLNFGLRYDYLMKSYAADPWGGLLENVLFFVPIALFLGTTLVCSLMANVEHQLSSWKQLLALPISRTAVFSAKFVQAFLILCVSCLLLSVSTAVLGIMLGMGVEQMPYMDLLRIGFVQLFAALPMLAFQLWLSLTLKNQGIAVGIGVTASVVSMFALQFPDWMPLKWPLMAYMGPDQAKVIGAGLLLGALIICAGMIHFNRKDVD
;
A
#
# COMPACT_ATOMS: atom_id res chain seq x y z
N MET A 1 -23.17 4.65 11.89
CA MET A 1 -22.15 5.62 12.37
C MET A 1 -20.86 5.59 11.55
N MET A 2 -20.31 4.41 11.26
CA MET A 2 -19.08 4.27 10.45
C MET A 2 -19.14 4.98 9.09
N PHE A 3 -20.25 4.88 8.36
CA PHE A 3 -20.40 5.56 7.06
C PHE A 3 -20.34 7.10 7.16
N ARG A 4 -20.89 7.68 8.24
CA ARG A 4 -20.81 9.13 8.48
C ARG A 4 -19.38 9.55 8.82
N ALA A 5 -18.66 8.74 9.61
CA ALA A 5 -17.24 8.97 9.90
C ALA A 5 -16.38 8.88 8.63
N LEU A 6 -16.64 7.87 7.79
CA LEU A 6 -15.96 7.70 6.50
C LEU A 6 -16.20 8.89 5.56
N SER A 7 -17.45 9.34 5.43
CA SER A 7 -17.81 10.49 4.60
C SER A 7 -17.13 11.79 5.08
N ALA A 8 -17.10 12.02 6.39
CA ALA A 8 -16.43 13.17 6.97
C ALA A 8 -14.91 13.13 6.71
N ASP A 9 -14.28 11.97 6.89
CA ASP A 9 -12.85 11.80 6.63
C ASP A 9 -12.50 11.92 5.14
N TRP A 10 -13.42 11.56 4.23
CA TRP A 10 -13.29 11.80 2.79
C TRP A 10 -13.30 13.27 2.40
N LEU A 11 -14.10 14.08 3.10
CA LEU A 11 -14.10 15.53 2.90
C LEU A 11 -12.80 16.16 3.43
N LYS A 12 -12.27 15.69 4.57
CA LYS A 12 -11.05 16.23 5.18
C LYS A 12 -9.80 16.08 4.31
N ILE A 13 -9.72 15.01 3.50
CA ILE A 13 -8.56 14.76 2.64
C ILE A 13 -8.63 15.48 1.29
N ARG A 14 -9.78 16.07 0.95
CA ARG A 14 -9.97 16.78 -0.31
C ARG A 14 -9.04 18.00 -0.37
N GLY A 15 -8.18 18.05 -1.38
CA GLY A 15 -7.18 19.11 -1.52
C GLY A 15 -5.93 18.96 -0.65
N LYS A 16 -5.75 17.84 0.07
CA LYS A 16 -4.56 17.58 0.91
C LYS A 16 -3.46 16.77 0.21
N GLY A 17 -3.55 16.60 -1.12
CA GLY A 17 -2.52 15.93 -1.93
C GLY A 17 -2.44 14.39 -1.80
N ILE A 18 -3.33 13.75 -1.03
CA ILE A 18 -3.33 12.28 -0.86
C ILE A 18 -3.45 11.55 -2.19
N TRP A 19 -4.33 12.00 -3.09
CA TRP A 19 -4.49 11.40 -4.41
C TRP A 19 -3.26 11.55 -5.30
N PHE A 20 -2.55 12.67 -5.18
CA PHE A 20 -1.28 12.87 -5.88
C PHE A 20 -0.23 11.86 -5.40
N LEU A 21 -0.11 11.65 -4.09
CA LEU A 21 0.81 10.67 -3.52
C LEU A 21 0.41 9.22 -3.85
N ALA A 22 -0.88 8.92 -3.84
CA ALA A 22 -1.41 7.62 -4.22
C ALA A 22 -1.09 7.29 -5.68
N ALA A 23 -1.05 8.29 -6.56
CA ALA A 23 -0.65 8.14 -7.96
C ALA A 23 0.87 8.11 -8.16
N LEU A 24 1.64 8.83 -7.32
CA LEU A 24 3.08 8.98 -7.45
C LEU A 24 3.82 7.64 -7.40
N GLY A 25 3.44 6.72 -6.50
CA GLY A 25 4.07 5.40 -6.42
C GLY A 25 3.91 4.58 -7.71
N PRO A 26 2.68 4.28 -8.15
CA PRO A 26 2.42 3.53 -9.37
C PRO A 26 2.95 4.17 -10.67
N ILE A 27 2.79 5.49 -10.81
CA ILE A 27 3.26 6.22 -12.00
C ILE A 27 4.78 6.33 -11.98
N GLY A 28 5.38 6.61 -10.82
CA GLY A 28 6.82 6.66 -10.66
C GLY A 28 7.47 5.31 -10.95
N LEU A 29 6.85 4.22 -10.50
CA LEU A 29 7.33 2.86 -10.79
C LEU A 29 7.22 2.53 -12.28
N ALA A 30 6.09 2.82 -12.93
CA ALA A 30 5.96 2.64 -14.37
C ALA A 30 6.97 3.51 -15.14
N GLY A 31 7.14 4.78 -14.78
CA GLY A 31 8.13 5.66 -15.40
C GLY A 31 9.56 5.15 -15.26
N MET A 32 9.93 4.65 -14.06
CA MET A 32 11.23 4.03 -13.81
C MET A 32 11.44 2.80 -14.71
N GLN A 33 10.44 1.94 -14.85
CA GLN A 33 10.53 0.78 -15.75
C GLN A 33 10.52 1.19 -17.22
N GLY A 34 9.86 2.29 -17.57
CA GLY A 34 9.87 2.84 -18.91
C GLY A 34 11.26 3.33 -19.31
N LEU A 35 11.98 3.96 -18.37
CA LEU A 35 13.39 4.30 -18.56
C LEU A 35 14.28 3.05 -18.60
N ASN A 36 14.02 2.05 -17.75
CA ASN A 36 14.78 0.79 -17.74
C ASN A 36 14.70 0.07 -19.10
N PHE A 37 13.47 -0.15 -19.59
CA PHE A 37 13.22 -0.78 -20.87
C PHE A 37 13.60 0.12 -22.04
N GLY A 38 13.40 1.43 -21.95
CA GLY A 38 13.79 2.37 -23.01
C GLY A 38 15.31 2.44 -23.23
N LEU A 39 16.11 2.45 -22.16
CA LEU A 39 17.57 2.53 -22.24
C LEU A 39 18.23 1.19 -22.59
N ARG A 40 17.56 0.06 -22.33
CA ARG A 40 18.10 -1.30 -22.54
C ARG A 40 17.19 -2.16 -23.42
N TYR A 41 16.43 -1.52 -24.32
CA TYR A 41 15.34 -2.15 -25.05
C TYR A 41 15.78 -3.41 -25.80
N ASP A 42 16.81 -3.30 -26.64
CA ASP A 42 17.30 -4.42 -27.45
C ASP A 42 17.79 -5.59 -26.60
N TYR A 43 18.39 -5.30 -25.44
CA TYR A 43 18.88 -6.33 -24.52
C TYR A 43 17.72 -7.03 -23.82
N LEU A 44 16.78 -6.26 -23.25
CA LEU A 44 15.66 -6.80 -22.48
C LEU A 44 14.67 -7.54 -23.37
N MET A 45 14.35 -7.02 -24.55
CA MET A 45 13.46 -7.69 -25.50
C MET A 45 14.07 -8.98 -26.06
N LYS A 46 15.40 -9.08 -26.17
CA LYS A 46 16.07 -10.35 -26.50
C LYS A 46 16.08 -11.30 -25.30
N SER A 47 16.35 -10.79 -24.10
CA SER A 47 16.39 -11.61 -22.88
C SER A 47 15.04 -12.21 -22.53
N TYR A 48 13.96 -11.46 -22.75
CA TYR A 48 12.58 -11.88 -22.51
C TYR A 48 11.84 -12.23 -23.81
N ALA A 49 12.55 -12.60 -24.88
CA ALA A 49 11.93 -12.86 -26.17
C ALA A 49 10.84 -13.95 -26.13
N ALA A 50 10.93 -14.89 -25.19
CA ALA A 50 9.93 -15.93 -24.97
C ALA A 50 8.66 -15.42 -24.28
N ASP A 51 8.78 -14.43 -23.38
CA ASP A 51 7.66 -13.82 -22.65
C ASP A 51 7.99 -12.37 -22.23
N PRO A 52 7.79 -11.39 -23.12
CA PRO A 52 8.10 -9.98 -22.84
C PRO A 52 7.25 -9.41 -21.70
N TRP A 53 6.00 -9.86 -21.59
CA TRP A 53 5.08 -9.41 -20.55
C TRP A 53 5.48 -9.94 -19.17
N GLY A 54 5.85 -11.22 -19.07
CA GLY A 54 6.40 -11.81 -17.86
C GLY A 54 7.66 -11.09 -17.39
N GLY A 55 8.57 -10.78 -18.33
CA GLY A 55 9.77 -9.99 -18.03
C GLY A 55 9.45 -8.60 -17.48
N LEU A 56 8.48 -7.89 -18.06
CA LEU A 56 8.03 -6.60 -17.54
C LEU A 56 7.45 -6.73 -16.13
N LEU A 57 6.55 -7.69 -15.91
CA LEU A 57 5.93 -7.93 -14.61
C LEU A 57 6.96 -8.30 -13.54
N GLU A 58 7.96 -9.12 -13.87
CA GLU A 58 9.07 -9.46 -12.97
C GLU A 58 9.87 -8.23 -12.56
N ASN A 59 10.17 -7.33 -13.51
CA ASN A 59 10.88 -6.10 -13.20
C ASN A 59 10.06 -5.15 -12.34
N VAL A 60 8.74 -5.05 -12.56
CA VAL A 60 7.84 -4.26 -11.71
C VAL A 60 7.74 -4.86 -10.31
N LEU A 61 7.56 -6.19 -10.23
CA LEU A 61 7.29 -6.97 -9.02
C LEU A 61 8.25 -6.66 -7.88
N PHE A 62 9.55 -6.62 -8.15
CA PHE A 62 10.57 -6.41 -7.11
C PHE A 62 10.48 -5.03 -6.42
N PHE A 63 9.85 -4.05 -7.05
CA PHE A 63 9.70 -2.70 -6.50
C PHE A 63 8.31 -2.44 -5.92
N VAL A 64 7.35 -3.36 -6.10
CA VAL A 64 6.00 -3.19 -5.55
C VAL A 64 5.99 -3.17 -4.01
N PRO A 65 6.73 -4.04 -3.28
CA PRO A 65 6.72 -4.02 -1.81
C PRO A 65 7.19 -2.68 -1.21
N ILE A 66 8.30 -2.13 -1.70
CA ILE A 66 8.80 -0.82 -1.25
C ILE A 66 7.79 0.29 -1.57
N ALA A 67 7.21 0.29 -2.78
CA ALA A 67 6.21 1.29 -3.17
C ALA A 67 4.94 1.20 -2.30
N LEU A 68 4.47 -0.02 -2.00
CA LEU A 68 3.31 -0.26 -1.16
C LEU A 68 3.54 0.16 0.29
N PHE A 69 4.67 -0.21 0.89
CA PHE A 69 4.98 0.15 2.28
C PHE A 69 5.24 1.65 2.44
N LEU A 70 5.90 2.27 1.47
CA LEU A 70 6.15 3.71 1.50
C LEU A 70 4.85 4.48 1.27
N GLY A 71 4.02 4.05 0.31
CA GLY A 71 2.69 4.60 0.09
C GLY A 71 1.80 4.47 1.34
N THR A 72 1.81 3.32 1.98
CA THR A 72 1.14 3.08 3.27
C THR A 72 1.59 4.06 4.34
N THR A 73 2.91 4.23 4.50
CA THR A 73 3.51 5.14 5.47
C THR A 73 3.08 6.59 5.24
N LEU A 74 3.15 7.05 3.99
CA LEU A 74 2.76 8.41 3.62
C LEU A 74 1.27 8.67 3.80
N VAL A 75 0.42 7.73 3.37
CA VAL A 75 -1.05 7.84 3.53
C VAL A 75 -1.42 7.90 5.01
N CYS A 76 -0.93 6.96 5.82
CA CYS A 76 -1.20 6.94 7.27
C CYS A 76 -0.67 8.20 7.97
N SER A 77 0.51 8.67 7.61
CA SER A 77 1.11 9.88 8.18
C SER A 77 0.29 11.13 7.83
N LEU A 78 -0.11 11.30 6.57
CA LEU A 78 -0.95 12.43 6.17
C LEU A 78 -2.31 12.40 6.83
N MET A 79 -2.93 11.23 6.96
CA MET A 79 -4.19 11.09 7.67
C MET A 79 -4.05 11.50 9.14
N ALA A 80 -2.97 11.13 9.81
CA ALA A 80 -2.68 11.57 11.16
C ALA A 80 -2.43 13.09 11.22
N ASN A 81 -1.66 13.66 10.29
CA ASN A 81 -1.37 15.09 10.23
C ASN A 81 -2.64 15.93 10.02
N VAL A 82 -3.54 15.50 9.14
CA VAL A 82 -4.84 16.15 8.95
C VAL A 82 -5.64 16.18 10.26
N GLU A 83 -5.61 15.10 11.04
CA GLU A 83 -6.31 15.02 12.32
C GLU A 83 -5.70 15.94 13.39
N HIS A 84 -4.37 16.03 13.44
CA HIS A 84 -3.65 16.95 14.33
C HIS A 84 -3.90 18.42 13.97
N GLN A 85 -3.81 18.79 12.69
CA GLN A 85 -4.02 20.16 12.23
C GLN A 85 -5.43 20.67 12.51
N LEU A 86 -6.44 19.81 12.32
CA LEU A 86 -7.84 20.19 12.49
C LEU A 86 -8.30 20.13 13.95
N SER A 87 -7.42 19.83 14.91
CA SER A 87 -7.77 19.52 16.31
C SER A 87 -8.98 18.57 16.40
N SER A 88 -9.14 17.71 15.39
CA SER A 88 -10.39 16.99 15.13
C SER A 88 -10.67 15.96 16.21
N TRP A 89 -9.66 15.58 16.99
CA TRP A 89 -9.81 14.79 18.20
C TRP A 89 -10.79 15.43 19.22
N LYS A 90 -10.71 16.76 19.43
CA LYS A 90 -11.60 17.46 20.37
C LYS A 90 -13.03 17.57 19.85
N GLN A 91 -13.19 17.77 18.53
CA GLN A 91 -14.51 17.78 17.88
C GLN A 91 -15.14 16.37 17.79
N LEU A 92 -14.33 15.33 17.59
CA LEU A 92 -14.79 13.94 17.58
C LEU A 92 -15.32 13.49 18.94
N LEU A 93 -14.72 13.96 20.03
CA LEU A 93 -15.20 13.70 21.40
C LEU A 93 -16.54 14.39 21.72
N ALA A 94 -16.89 15.45 20.99
CA ALA A 94 -18.16 16.15 21.14
C ALA A 94 -19.31 15.50 20.34
N LEU A 95 -18.98 14.62 19.39
CA LEU A 95 -19.96 13.89 18.57
C LEU A 95 -20.24 12.51 19.20
N PRO A 96 -21.46 11.97 19.10
CA PRO A 96 -21.81 10.64 19.60
C PRO A 96 -21.31 9.54 18.66
N ILE A 97 -20.00 9.53 18.36
CA ILE A 97 -19.34 8.56 17.48
C ILE A 97 -18.30 7.80 18.30
N SER A 98 -18.33 6.47 18.24
CA SER A 98 -17.35 5.66 18.96
C SER A 98 -15.94 5.83 18.37
N ARG A 99 -14.92 5.84 19.24
CA ARG A 99 -13.50 5.90 18.85
C ARG A 99 -13.11 4.73 17.93
N THR A 100 -13.71 3.57 18.14
CA THR A 100 -13.55 2.38 17.28
C THR A 100 -14.06 2.64 15.86
N ALA A 101 -15.21 3.29 15.69
CA ALA A 101 -15.75 3.61 14.37
C ALA A 101 -14.86 4.60 13.60
N VAL A 102 -14.20 5.54 14.30
CA VAL A 102 -13.22 6.46 13.69
C VAL A 102 -11.99 5.70 13.21
N PHE A 103 -11.41 4.83 14.06
CA PHE A 103 -10.24 4.04 13.67
C PHE A 103 -10.54 3.12 12.48
N SER A 104 -11.68 2.40 12.50
CA SER A 104 -12.09 1.54 11.40
C SER A 104 -12.35 2.35 10.11
N ALA A 105 -12.97 3.53 10.21
CA ALA A 105 -13.18 4.40 9.06
C ALA A 105 -11.84 4.81 8.43
N LYS A 106 -10.84 5.19 9.24
CA LYS A 106 -9.49 5.53 8.76
C LYS A 106 -8.77 4.35 8.12
N PHE A 107 -8.92 3.15 8.68
CA PHE A 107 -8.34 1.96 8.07
C PHE A 107 -8.96 1.68 6.69
N VAL A 108 -10.30 1.68 6.60
CA VAL A 108 -11.01 1.48 5.32
C VAL A 108 -10.62 2.57 4.31
N GLN A 109 -10.51 3.81 4.77
CA GLN A 109 -10.08 4.92 3.94
C GLN A 109 -8.67 4.71 3.36
N ALA A 110 -7.68 4.38 4.20
CA ALA A 110 -6.32 4.11 3.76
C ALA A 110 -6.26 2.90 2.82
N PHE A 111 -6.99 1.84 3.13
CA PHE A 111 -7.12 0.66 2.29
C PHE A 111 -7.69 1.00 0.90
N LEU A 112 -8.77 1.78 0.82
CA LEU A 112 -9.36 2.20 -0.45
C LEU A 112 -8.40 3.06 -1.30
N ILE A 113 -7.64 3.95 -0.66
CA ILE A 113 -6.61 4.74 -1.36
C ILE A 113 -5.56 3.81 -1.98
N LEU A 114 -5.09 2.82 -1.22
CA LEU A 114 -4.10 1.85 -1.70
C LEU A 114 -4.66 0.92 -2.79
N CYS A 115 -5.96 0.57 -2.73
CA CYS A 115 -6.62 -0.15 -3.82
C CYS A 115 -6.61 0.67 -5.12
N VAL A 116 -6.84 1.99 -5.05
CA VAL A 116 -6.72 2.87 -6.22
C VAL A 116 -5.26 2.92 -6.71
N SER A 117 -4.28 2.99 -5.83
CA SER A 117 -2.87 2.87 -6.21
C SER A 117 -2.56 1.54 -6.92
N CYS A 118 -3.11 0.42 -6.44
CA CYS A 118 -2.93 -0.88 -7.08
C CYS A 118 -3.57 -0.92 -8.47
N LEU A 119 -4.77 -0.37 -8.64
CA LEU A 119 -5.40 -0.24 -9.97
C LEU A 119 -4.58 0.64 -10.90
N LEU A 120 -4.08 1.77 -10.41
CA LEU A 120 -3.19 2.64 -11.18
C LEU A 120 -1.91 1.91 -11.58
N LEU A 121 -1.35 1.07 -10.73
CA LEU A 121 -0.16 0.26 -11.05
C LEU A 121 -0.46 -0.74 -12.17
N SER A 122 -1.59 -1.44 -12.09
CA SER A 122 -2.02 -2.37 -13.13
C SER A 122 -2.21 -1.66 -14.47
N VAL A 123 -2.88 -0.51 -14.47
CA VAL A 123 -3.15 0.29 -15.69
C VAL A 123 -1.86 0.91 -16.23
N SER A 124 -1.01 1.49 -15.39
CA SER A 124 0.24 2.11 -15.84
C SER A 124 1.22 1.08 -16.41
N THR A 125 1.30 -0.11 -15.80
CA THR A 125 2.12 -1.22 -16.30
C THR A 125 1.58 -1.75 -17.63
N ALA A 126 0.25 -1.88 -17.76
CA ALA A 126 -0.40 -2.26 -19.01
C ALA A 126 -0.10 -1.28 -20.13
N VAL A 127 -0.30 0.02 -19.89
CA VAL A 127 -0.02 1.09 -20.86
C VAL A 127 1.44 1.06 -21.29
N LEU A 128 2.35 0.86 -20.34
CA LEU A 128 3.77 0.78 -20.61
C LEU A 128 4.16 -0.42 -21.48
N GLY A 129 3.61 -1.60 -21.21
CA GLY A 129 3.84 -2.78 -22.06
C GLY A 129 3.37 -2.55 -23.50
N ILE A 130 2.20 -1.92 -23.68
CA ILE A 130 1.68 -1.55 -25.00
C ILE A 130 2.59 -0.53 -25.69
N MET A 131 3.07 0.49 -24.97
CA MET A 131 4.00 1.50 -25.50
C MET A 131 5.35 0.90 -25.92
N LEU A 132 5.79 -0.15 -25.25
CA LEU A 132 7.00 -0.91 -25.59
C LEU A 132 6.78 -1.90 -26.76
N GLY A 133 5.59 -1.92 -27.38
CA GLY A 133 5.30 -2.80 -28.52
C GLY A 133 5.08 -4.26 -28.13
N MET A 134 4.82 -4.55 -26.85
CA MET A 134 4.43 -5.89 -26.42
C MET A 134 3.02 -6.18 -26.94
N GLY A 135 2.84 -7.32 -27.63
CA GLY A 135 1.57 -7.65 -28.28
C GLY A 135 0.40 -7.66 -27.31
N VAL A 136 -0.67 -6.91 -27.63
CA VAL A 136 -1.87 -6.80 -26.79
C VAL A 136 -2.57 -8.16 -26.63
N GLU A 137 -2.46 -9.04 -27.64
CA GLU A 137 -3.06 -10.38 -27.64
C GLU A 137 -2.48 -11.30 -26.55
N GLN A 138 -1.25 -11.06 -26.13
CA GLN A 138 -0.54 -11.85 -25.10
C GLN A 138 -0.60 -11.20 -23.73
N MET A 139 -1.39 -10.14 -23.56
CA MET A 139 -1.45 -9.35 -22.34
C MET A 139 -2.01 -10.18 -21.17
N PRO A 140 -1.24 -10.40 -20.08
CA PRO A 140 -1.68 -11.19 -18.95
C PRO A 140 -2.56 -10.35 -18.01
N TYR A 141 -3.83 -10.14 -18.39
CA TYR A 141 -4.79 -9.32 -17.64
C TYR A 141 -4.90 -9.71 -16.16
N MET A 142 -4.87 -11.00 -15.87
CA MET A 142 -4.97 -11.50 -14.50
C MET A 142 -3.73 -11.16 -13.68
N ASP A 143 -2.53 -11.34 -14.23
CA ASP A 143 -1.29 -11.07 -13.50
C ASP A 143 -1.04 -9.58 -13.32
N LEU A 144 -1.47 -8.75 -14.28
CA LEU A 144 -1.48 -7.30 -14.14
C LEU A 144 -2.36 -6.83 -12.98
N LEU A 145 -3.51 -7.45 -12.72
CA LEU A 145 -4.31 -7.14 -11.55
C LEU A 145 -3.68 -7.70 -10.28
N ARG A 146 -3.19 -8.94 -10.33
CA ARG A 146 -2.62 -9.61 -9.16
C ARG A 146 -1.37 -8.92 -8.63
N ILE A 147 -0.55 -8.32 -9.49
CA ILE A 147 0.71 -7.70 -9.09
C ILE A 147 0.54 -6.63 -8.01
N GLY A 148 -0.57 -5.89 -8.01
CA GLY A 148 -0.89 -4.92 -6.95
C GLY A 148 -1.72 -5.54 -5.82
N PHE A 149 -2.87 -6.14 -6.17
CA PHE A 149 -3.87 -6.53 -5.17
C PHE A 149 -3.44 -7.66 -4.25
N VAL A 150 -2.79 -8.69 -4.78
CA VAL A 150 -2.37 -9.85 -3.97
C VAL A 150 -1.32 -9.42 -2.94
N GLN A 151 -0.41 -8.54 -3.36
CA GLN A 151 0.60 -7.95 -2.48
C GLN A 151 -0.02 -7.03 -1.42
N LEU A 152 -1.03 -6.24 -1.79
CA LEU A 152 -1.78 -5.39 -0.85
C LEU A 152 -2.45 -6.21 0.25
N PHE A 153 -3.10 -7.33 -0.07
CA PHE A 153 -3.74 -8.19 0.93
C PHE A 153 -2.72 -8.82 1.88
N ALA A 154 -1.56 -9.22 1.36
CA ALA A 154 -0.46 -9.71 2.18
C ALA A 154 0.22 -8.59 3.02
N ALA A 155 0.15 -7.34 2.57
CA ALA A 155 0.69 -6.16 3.25
C ALA A 155 -0.24 -5.55 4.32
N LEU A 156 -1.47 -6.06 4.51
CA LEU A 156 -2.41 -5.54 5.51
C LEU A 156 -1.84 -5.46 6.95
N PRO A 157 -1.00 -6.39 7.43
CA PRO A 157 -0.37 -6.25 8.74
C PRO A 157 0.42 -4.96 8.88
N MET A 158 1.16 -4.58 7.82
CA MET A 158 1.94 -3.34 7.79
C MET A 158 1.05 -2.11 7.71
N LEU A 159 -0.04 -2.15 6.94
CA LEU A 159 -1.04 -1.06 6.92
C LEU A 159 -1.66 -0.83 8.30
N ALA A 160 -2.09 -1.91 8.95
CA ALA A 160 -2.68 -1.85 10.28
C ALA A 160 -1.70 -1.31 11.31
N PHE A 161 -0.48 -1.82 11.31
CA PHE A 161 0.59 -1.42 12.21
C PHE A 161 0.95 0.06 12.02
N GLN A 162 1.16 0.47 10.78
CA GLN A 162 1.55 1.84 10.45
C GLN A 162 0.45 2.84 10.80
N LEU A 163 -0.82 2.51 10.53
CA LEU A 163 -1.94 3.36 10.92
C LEU A 163 -2.03 3.51 12.45
N TRP A 164 -1.94 2.40 13.18
CA TRP A 164 -1.95 2.42 14.64
C TRP A 164 -0.84 3.29 15.19
N LEU A 165 0.37 3.15 14.63
CA LEU A 165 1.55 3.86 15.08
C LEU A 165 1.47 5.36 14.76
N SER A 166 1.01 5.74 13.56
CA SER A 166 0.76 7.13 13.15
C SER A 166 -0.29 7.84 14.00
N LEU A 167 -1.31 7.12 14.49
CA LEU A 167 -2.35 7.70 15.35
C LEU A 167 -1.98 7.68 16.85
N THR A 168 -1.09 6.79 17.26
CA THR A 168 -0.74 6.60 18.67
C THR A 168 0.46 7.45 19.08
N LEU A 169 1.45 7.66 18.22
CA LEU A 169 2.64 8.44 18.58
C LEU A 169 2.37 9.94 18.50
N LYS A 170 2.74 10.67 19.56
CA LYS A 170 2.70 12.16 19.56
C LYS A 170 3.70 12.73 18.55
N ASN A 171 4.85 12.07 18.38
CA ASN A 171 5.86 12.44 17.40
C ASN A 171 5.66 11.68 16.08
N GLN A 172 5.10 12.37 15.09
CA GLN A 172 4.86 11.80 13.75
C GLN A 172 6.15 11.41 13.03
N GLY A 173 7.27 12.07 13.31
CA GLY A 173 8.56 11.77 12.69
C GLY A 173 9.04 10.36 13.00
N ILE A 174 8.78 9.87 14.22
CA ILE A 174 9.10 8.48 14.61
C ILE A 174 8.24 7.51 13.80
N ALA A 175 6.95 7.82 13.63
CA ALA A 175 6.04 6.97 12.89
C ALA A 175 6.41 6.84 11.42
N VAL A 176 6.72 7.97 10.79
CA VAL A 176 7.20 8.01 9.42
C VAL A 176 8.55 7.30 9.31
N GLY A 177 9.47 7.53 10.25
CA GLY A 177 10.79 6.91 10.27
C GLY A 177 10.70 5.37 10.24
N ILE A 178 9.89 4.79 11.13
CA ILE A 178 9.70 3.33 11.17
C ILE A 178 9.12 2.80 9.84
N GLY A 179 8.11 3.47 9.30
CA GLY A 179 7.48 3.05 8.05
C GLY A 179 8.42 3.17 6.84
N VAL A 180 9.20 4.24 6.75
CA VAL A 180 10.21 4.43 5.70
C VAL A 180 11.32 3.40 5.84
N THR A 181 11.82 3.15 7.05
CA THR A 181 12.82 2.09 7.29
C THR A 181 12.28 0.72 6.87
N ALA A 182 11.06 0.36 7.27
CA ALA A 182 10.44 -0.90 6.86
C ALA A 182 10.30 -1.00 5.32
N SER A 183 9.99 0.13 4.66
CA SER A 183 9.90 0.20 3.19
C SER A 183 11.25 -0.06 2.52
N VAL A 184 12.33 0.58 2.98
CA VAL A 184 13.69 0.37 2.44
C VAL A 184 14.16 -1.06 2.72
N VAL A 185 13.94 -1.55 3.94
CA VAL A 185 14.33 -2.91 4.35
C VAL A 185 13.59 -3.97 3.52
N SER A 186 12.37 -3.69 3.04
CA SER A 186 11.62 -4.63 2.19
C SER A 186 12.28 -4.92 0.84
N MET A 187 13.21 -4.09 0.36
CA MET A 187 14.00 -4.39 -0.83
C MET A 187 14.85 -5.66 -0.67
N PHE A 188 15.17 -6.02 0.58
CA PHE A 188 15.90 -7.23 0.94
C PHE A 188 14.97 -8.39 1.32
N ALA A 189 13.67 -8.31 0.97
CA ALA A 189 12.66 -9.30 1.35
C ALA A 189 13.05 -10.75 1.02
N LEU A 190 13.75 -10.98 -0.08
CA LEU A 190 14.24 -12.31 -0.47
C LEU A 190 15.17 -12.96 0.56
N GLN A 191 15.92 -12.16 1.33
CA GLN A 191 16.86 -12.63 2.33
C GLN A 191 16.19 -12.95 3.68
N PHE A 192 14.93 -12.54 3.86
CA PHE A 192 14.19 -12.80 5.09
C PHE A 192 13.62 -14.22 5.13
N PRO A 193 13.39 -14.75 6.33
CA PRO A 193 12.69 -16.01 6.50
C PRO A 193 11.21 -15.85 6.10
N ASP A 194 10.60 -16.95 5.64
CA ASP A 194 9.23 -16.96 5.10
C ASP A 194 8.14 -16.55 6.10
N TRP A 195 8.40 -16.66 7.40
CA TRP A 195 7.47 -16.24 8.44
C TRP A 195 7.42 -14.71 8.63
N MET A 196 8.35 -13.95 8.05
CA MET A 196 8.46 -12.51 8.27
C MET A 196 7.43 -11.73 7.42
N PRO A 197 6.54 -10.93 8.03
CA PRO A 197 5.48 -10.20 7.30
C PRO A 197 5.98 -9.23 6.22
N LEU A 198 7.22 -8.75 6.36
CA LEU A 198 7.83 -7.86 5.39
C LEU A 198 8.13 -8.55 4.04
N LYS A 199 8.27 -9.88 4.04
CA LYS A 199 8.47 -10.71 2.84
C LYS A 199 7.17 -11.14 2.18
N TRP A 200 6.06 -11.15 2.93
CA TRP A 200 4.79 -11.70 2.48
C TRP A 200 4.22 -11.05 1.20
N PRO A 201 4.32 -9.72 0.96
CA PRO A 201 3.83 -9.15 -0.30
C PRO A 201 4.49 -9.77 -1.52
N LEU A 202 5.81 -9.96 -1.47
CA LEU A 202 6.56 -10.59 -2.54
C LEU A 202 6.18 -12.08 -2.69
N MET A 203 6.10 -12.83 -1.58
CA MET A 203 5.70 -14.24 -1.59
C MET A 203 4.26 -14.46 -2.02
N ALA A 204 3.36 -13.51 -1.78
CA ALA A 204 1.97 -13.64 -2.18
C ALA A 204 1.83 -13.67 -3.72
N TYR A 205 2.75 -13.04 -4.45
CA TYR A 205 2.75 -13.04 -5.92
C TYR A 205 3.56 -14.20 -6.52
N MET A 206 4.78 -14.47 -6.03
CA MET A 206 5.70 -15.45 -6.65
C MET A 206 6.06 -16.65 -5.76
N GLY A 207 5.65 -16.64 -4.49
CA GLY A 207 6.00 -17.68 -3.53
C GLY A 207 5.13 -18.93 -3.60
N PRO A 208 5.58 -20.04 -2.97
CA PRO A 208 4.74 -21.22 -2.79
C PRO A 208 3.55 -20.91 -1.89
N ASP A 209 2.43 -21.62 -2.07
CA ASP A 209 1.24 -21.50 -1.23
C ASP A 209 0.69 -20.07 -1.06
N GLN A 210 0.60 -19.32 -2.16
CA GLN A 210 0.14 -17.93 -2.21
C GLN A 210 -1.13 -17.66 -1.38
N ALA A 211 -2.11 -18.56 -1.45
CA ALA A 211 -3.35 -18.45 -0.68
C ALA A 211 -3.12 -18.47 0.85
N LYS A 212 -2.15 -19.25 1.34
CA LYS A 212 -1.81 -19.30 2.77
C LYS A 212 -1.15 -17.99 3.20
N VAL A 213 -0.25 -17.44 2.39
CA VAL A 213 0.43 -16.16 2.69
C VAL A 213 -0.56 -15.01 2.71
N ILE A 214 -1.47 -14.95 1.72
CA ILE A 214 -2.56 -13.96 1.69
C ILE A 214 -3.45 -14.13 2.92
N GLY A 215 -3.87 -15.36 3.24
CA GLY A 215 -4.67 -15.65 4.42
C GLY A 215 -3.98 -15.23 5.72
N ALA A 216 -2.68 -15.50 5.87
CA ALA A 216 -1.88 -15.07 7.02
C ALA A 216 -1.80 -13.54 7.12
N GLY A 217 -1.62 -12.84 5.99
CA GLY A 217 -1.65 -11.38 5.92
C GLY A 217 -3.00 -10.79 6.36
N LEU A 218 -4.11 -11.37 5.88
CA LEU A 218 -5.46 -10.97 6.30
C LEU A 218 -5.69 -11.20 7.80
N LEU A 219 -5.31 -12.37 8.31
CA LEU A 219 -5.49 -12.74 9.72
C LEU A 219 -4.65 -11.86 10.65
N LEU A 220 -3.34 -11.74 10.37
CA LEU A 220 -2.45 -10.90 11.19
C LEU A 220 -2.85 -9.42 11.09
N GLY A 221 -3.24 -8.96 9.91
CA GLY A 221 -3.80 -7.62 9.71
C GLY A 221 -5.02 -7.38 10.59
N ALA A 222 -5.99 -8.30 10.58
CA ALA A 222 -7.18 -8.21 11.43
C ALA A 222 -6.82 -8.19 12.94
N LEU A 223 -5.88 -9.04 13.37
CA LEU A 223 -5.41 -9.06 14.77
C LEU A 223 -4.78 -7.72 15.19
N ILE A 224 -3.91 -7.14 14.35
CA ILE A 224 -3.28 -5.85 14.63
C ILE A 224 -4.31 -4.72 14.63
N ILE A 225 -5.30 -4.74 13.73
CA ILE A 225 -6.41 -3.78 13.73
C ILE A 225 -7.22 -3.88 15.03
N CYS A 226 -7.57 -5.10 15.45
CA CYS A 226 -8.29 -5.33 16.70
C CYS A 226 -7.50 -4.84 17.92
N ALA A 227 -6.21 -5.18 18.01
CA ALA A 227 -5.33 -4.70 19.08
C ALA A 227 -5.21 -3.17 19.07
N GLY A 228 -5.03 -2.58 17.88
CA GLY A 228 -4.96 -1.14 17.67
C GLY A 228 -6.24 -0.43 18.11
N MET A 229 -7.41 -0.97 17.77
CA MET A 229 -8.72 -0.44 18.20
C MET A 229 -8.89 -0.49 19.72
N ILE A 230 -8.53 -1.60 20.37
CA ILE A 230 -8.65 -1.75 21.83
C ILE A 230 -7.75 -0.73 22.54
N HIS A 231 -6.49 -0.63 22.10
CA HIS A 231 -5.53 0.33 22.65
C HIS A 231 -6.01 1.77 22.43
N PHE A 232 -6.47 2.08 21.22
CA PHE A 232 -6.95 3.41 20.86
C PHE A 232 -8.18 3.83 21.68
N ASN A 233 -9.06 2.89 22.02
CA ASN A 233 -10.23 3.20 22.84
C ASN A 233 -9.86 3.54 24.30
N ARG A 234 -8.82 2.90 24.84
CA ARG A 234 -8.34 3.09 26.22
C ARG A 234 -7.44 4.31 26.40
N LYS A 235 -6.93 4.88 25.32
CA LYS A 235 -6.00 6.00 25.39
C LYS A 235 -6.76 7.30 25.69
N ASP A 236 -6.32 8.02 26.72
CA ASP A 236 -6.86 9.35 27.01
C ASP A 236 -6.38 10.35 25.96
N VAL A 237 -7.30 11.23 25.56
CA VAL A 237 -7.04 12.28 24.57
C VAL A 237 -6.69 13.53 25.37
N ASP A 238 -5.39 13.84 25.45
CA ASP A 238 -4.91 15.14 25.96
C ASP A 238 -5.25 16.29 24.97
#